data_AF-A0A6G2TXT0-F1
#
_entry.id   AF-A0A6G2TXT0-F1
#
_cell.length_a   1.000
_cell.length_b   1.000
_cell.length_c   1.000
_cell.angle_alpha   90.00
_cell.angle_beta   90.00
_cell.angle_gamma   90.00
#
_symmetry.space_group_name_H-M   'P 1'
#
loop_
_entity.id
_entity.type
_entity.pdbx_description
1 polymer ?
#
loop_
_entity_poly.entity_id
_entity_poly.type
_entity_poly.pdbx_seq_one_letter_code
_entity_poly.pdbx_strand_id
1 'polypeptide(L)'
;MQDRKQDVSTGQRQSGERRRPASPEHGAAAGVAAHLPEALSSTEVMALQRSAGNAAVARRLAVRRPAAGAGPARAVQRRKPSANAPTEHYADKAQDHPEWPVFQNLMKAGGFPADVIDSAWQLLLGGVGEQDRLNQESADPALGPDERRAHRASNSWYRELVNLVGDHLRIGTPTMALWSGGFDVSVYAHAKGHTSLEFTRLGKVVDQLELHADWKLQAPLWNVLSRAFVERATGPVHVYLRAYNPDSVLIAQEIPQLRIIQRLNPAVTLRWHPLYTTPDGAIKEISQDLRLTDDAAYSSRDKCVSVMYHYLLRFHDEKNGKAAMAYGEMNELLAKNVNPKAETK
;
A
#
# COMPACT_ATOMS: atom_id res chain seq x y z
N MET A 1 -56.36 -24.28 -2.73
CA MET A 1 -57.75 -23.77 -2.81
C MET A 1 -58.21 -23.56 -1.37
N GLN A 2 -58.73 -22.37 -1.07
CA GLN A 2 -59.37 -21.91 0.18
C GLN A 2 -58.48 -21.39 1.33
N ASP A 3 -58.43 -20.06 1.37
CA ASP A 3 -58.34 -19.17 2.53
C ASP A 3 -59.41 -19.43 3.60
N ARG A 4 -59.11 -19.11 4.86
CA ARG A 4 -59.91 -18.15 5.68
C ARG A 4 -59.30 -17.86 7.07
N LYS A 5 -58.99 -16.57 7.27
CA LYS A 5 -59.43 -15.64 8.35
C LYS A 5 -59.29 -16.09 9.82
N GLN A 6 -58.42 -15.45 10.60
CA GLN A 6 -58.65 -14.22 11.41
C GLN A 6 -59.69 -14.39 12.52
N ASP A 7 -59.26 -14.21 13.78
CA ASP A 7 -59.97 -13.31 14.70
C ASP A 7 -59.09 -12.76 15.83
N VAL A 8 -59.47 -11.56 16.24
CA VAL A 8 -58.82 -10.60 17.14
C VAL A 8 -59.63 -10.52 18.44
N SER A 9 -58.99 -10.38 19.61
CA SER A 9 -59.54 -9.61 20.75
C SER A 9 -58.42 -9.40 21.81
N THR A 10 -57.81 -8.23 21.95
CA THR A 10 -58.15 -7.11 22.88
C THR A 10 -58.44 -7.49 24.34
N GLY A 11 -57.72 -6.87 25.28
CA GLY A 11 -58.35 -6.39 26.51
C GLY A 11 -57.57 -6.49 27.83
N GLN A 12 -56.99 -5.34 28.22
CA GLN A 12 -57.04 -4.74 29.57
C GLN A 12 -55.94 -4.97 30.64
N ARG A 13 -55.44 -3.79 31.06
CA ARG A 13 -54.59 -3.42 32.19
C ARG A 13 -55.36 -3.39 33.52
N GLN A 14 -54.64 -3.50 34.64
CA GLN A 14 -54.71 -2.73 35.91
C GLN A 14 -53.52 -3.20 36.78
N SER A 15 -52.50 -2.42 37.18
CA SER A 15 -52.36 -1.22 38.06
C SER A 15 -52.36 -1.50 39.57
N GLY A 16 -51.30 -1.02 40.26
CA GLY A 16 -51.12 -0.92 41.72
C GLY A 16 -49.89 -1.70 42.20
N GLU A 17 -48.96 -1.23 43.05
CA GLU A 17 -48.90 -0.05 43.91
C GLU A 17 -47.46 0.14 44.46
N ARG A 18 -47.18 1.33 45.01
CA ARG A 18 -45.87 1.86 45.46
C ARG A 18 -45.38 1.27 46.79
N ARG A 19 -44.05 1.31 47.03
CA ARG A 19 -43.44 1.69 48.33
C ARG A 19 -41.94 2.07 48.18
N ARG A 20 -41.57 3.24 48.72
CA ARG A 20 -40.19 3.70 49.07
C ARG A 20 -39.81 3.15 50.46
N PRO A 21 -38.52 3.05 50.82
CA PRO A 21 -37.75 4.14 51.49
C PRO A 21 -36.26 4.12 51.03
N ALA A 22 -35.28 4.93 51.44
CA ALA A 22 -35.08 6.23 52.08
C ALA A 22 -33.63 6.66 51.72
N SER A 23 -33.33 7.95 51.66
CA SER A 23 -31.96 8.48 51.56
C SER A 23 -31.18 8.33 52.88
N PRO A 24 -29.85 8.47 52.85
CA PRO A 24 -29.27 9.60 53.58
C PRO A 24 -28.24 10.41 52.75
N GLU A 25 -28.09 11.66 53.16
CA GLU A 25 -27.25 12.69 52.56
C GLU A 25 -25.79 12.69 53.06
N HIS A 26 -24.95 13.37 52.26
CA HIS A 26 -23.72 14.10 52.57
C HIS A 26 -22.38 13.38 52.80
N GLY A 27 -21.48 13.61 51.83
CA GLY A 27 -20.03 13.54 51.96
C GLY A 27 -19.36 14.22 50.76
N ALA A 28 -18.60 15.28 51.02
CA ALA A 28 -18.07 16.23 50.05
C ALA A 28 -16.85 15.74 49.25
N ALA A 29 -16.65 16.39 48.09
CA ALA A 29 -15.38 16.72 47.44
C ALA A 29 -14.44 15.58 46.98
N ALA A 30 -14.35 15.39 45.67
CA ALA A 30 -13.11 15.58 44.91
C ALA A 30 -13.41 15.38 43.41
N GLY A 31 -13.31 16.47 42.64
CA GLY A 31 -13.35 16.40 41.18
C GLY A 31 -12.11 15.66 40.68
N VAL A 32 -12.29 14.40 40.27
CA VAL A 32 -11.34 13.76 39.37
C VAL A 32 -11.77 14.17 37.96
N ALA A 33 -11.21 15.29 37.50
CA ALA A 33 -11.16 15.57 36.08
C ALA A 33 -10.49 14.35 35.44
N ALA A 34 -11.27 13.56 34.70
CA ALA A 34 -10.75 12.48 33.90
C ALA A 34 -9.75 13.09 32.91
N HIS A 35 -8.46 13.03 33.26
CA HIS A 35 -7.37 13.34 32.36
C HIS A 35 -7.55 12.44 31.14
N LEU A 36 -7.93 13.04 30.01
CA LEU A 36 -7.68 12.44 28.71
C LEU A 36 -6.17 12.18 28.67
N PRO A 37 -5.70 10.94 28.44
CA PRO A 37 -4.27 10.70 28.40
C PRO A 37 -3.66 11.52 27.26
N GLU A 38 -2.64 12.32 27.60
CA GLU A 38 -1.79 13.03 26.65
C GLU A 38 -1.20 12.04 25.64
N ALA A 39 -0.94 12.53 24.43
CA ALA A 39 -0.23 11.76 23.41
C ALA A 39 1.14 11.34 23.96
N LEU A 40 1.49 10.06 23.80
CA LEU A 40 2.80 9.55 24.26
C LEU A 40 3.92 10.31 23.56
N SER A 41 4.89 10.78 24.33
CA SER A 41 6.13 11.34 23.81
C SER A 41 6.94 10.29 23.05
N SER A 42 7.82 10.73 22.14
CA SER A 42 8.73 9.85 21.37
C SER A 42 9.50 8.88 22.29
N THR A 43 9.93 9.39 23.45
CA THR A 43 10.66 8.62 24.47
C THR A 43 9.82 7.50 25.09
N GLU A 44 8.53 7.75 25.33
CA GLU A 44 7.60 6.77 25.90
C GLU A 44 7.19 5.71 24.88
N VAL A 45 7.06 6.10 23.61
CA VAL A 45 6.85 5.17 22.50
C VAL A 45 8.04 4.21 22.38
N MET A 46 9.27 4.70 22.43
CA MET A 46 10.48 3.88 22.40
C MET A 46 10.65 3.02 23.67
N ALA A 47 10.29 3.53 24.84
CA ALA A 47 10.29 2.74 26.07
C ALA A 47 9.26 1.59 26.01
N LEU A 48 8.07 1.86 25.47
CA LEU A 48 7.04 0.86 25.25
C LEU A 48 7.47 -0.15 24.16
N GLN A 49 8.16 0.32 23.13
CA GLN A 49 8.72 -0.54 22.10
C GLN A 49 9.78 -1.49 22.67
N ARG A 50 10.72 -0.97 23.45
CA ARG A 50 11.80 -1.77 24.07
C ARG A 50 11.27 -2.78 25.08
N SER A 51 10.22 -2.45 25.81
CA SER A 51 9.66 -3.30 26.85
C SER A 51 8.61 -4.30 26.36
N ALA A 52 7.83 -3.95 25.33
CA ALA A 52 6.65 -4.72 24.94
C ALA A 52 6.52 -4.95 23.42
N GLY A 53 7.46 -4.46 22.62
CA GLY A 53 7.54 -4.66 21.18
C GLY A 53 6.60 -3.76 20.36
N ASN A 54 6.82 -3.76 19.04
CA ASN A 54 6.10 -2.87 18.12
C ASN A 54 4.57 -3.09 18.11
N ALA A 55 4.13 -4.33 18.36
CA ALA A 55 2.70 -4.65 18.48
C ALA A 55 2.03 -4.02 19.71
N ALA A 56 2.77 -3.87 20.83
CA ALA A 56 2.26 -3.18 22.01
C ALA A 56 2.20 -1.67 21.81
N VAL A 57 3.17 -1.12 21.08
CA VAL A 57 3.15 0.28 20.61
C VAL A 57 1.90 0.53 19.76
N ALA A 58 1.67 -0.26 18.71
CA ALA A 58 0.50 -0.12 17.84
C ALA A 58 -0.83 -0.26 18.59
N ARG A 59 -0.97 -1.25 19.49
CA ARG A 59 -2.19 -1.44 20.30
C ARG A 59 -2.45 -0.31 21.28
N ARG A 60 -1.42 0.26 21.90
CA ARG A 60 -1.58 1.37 22.84
C ARG A 60 -2.02 2.65 22.14
N LEU A 61 -1.63 2.81 20.88
CA LEU A 61 -1.95 3.96 20.04
C LEU A 61 -3.31 3.83 19.33
N ALA A 62 -3.82 2.61 19.10
CA ALA A 62 -5.06 2.35 18.34
C ALA A 62 -6.40 2.45 19.10
N VAL A 63 -6.42 2.85 20.38
CA VAL A 63 -7.63 2.77 21.24
C VAL A 63 -8.71 3.84 20.93
N ARG A 64 -8.57 4.69 19.90
CA ARG A 64 -9.57 5.74 19.60
C ARG A 64 -9.94 5.80 18.10
N ARG A 65 -11.23 5.65 17.80
CA ARG A 65 -11.82 5.90 16.46
C ARG A 65 -13.14 6.68 16.64
N PRO A 66 -13.41 7.67 15.78
CA PRO A 66 -14.26 7.42 14.60
C PRO A 66 -13.78 8.12 13.30
N ALA A 67 -14.59 8.05 12.24
CA ALA A 67 -14.22 8.04 10.82
C ALA A 67 -14.55 9.30 9.97
N ALA A 68 -13.88 9.36 8.81
CA ALA A 68 -14.32 9.76 7.45
C ALA A 68 -13.96 11.15 6.83
N GLY A 69 -13.53 11.08 5.55
CA GLY A 69 -13.64 12.07 4.44
C GLY A 69 -12.47 13.07 4.23
N ALA A 70 -12.29 13.70 3.06
CA ALA A 70 -11.78 13.27 1.74
C ALA A 70 -11.35 14.53 0.95
N GLY A 71 -10.40 14.45 -0.01
CA GLY A 71 -10.10 15.52 -0.99
C GLY A 71 -8.86 15.21 -1.86
N PRO A 72 -8.82 15.58 -3.16
CA PRO A 72 -7.79 15.09 -4.08
C PRO A 72 -6.55 16.00 -4.10
N ALA A 73 -5.41 15.45 -3.71
CA ALA A 73 -4.08 15.99 -4.04
C ALA A 73 -3.58 15.40 -5.37
N ARG A 74 -2.84 16.21 -6.13
CA ARG A 74 -2.19 15.86 -7.40
C ARG A 74 -1.08 14.85 -7.10
N ALA A 75 -1.14 13.65 -7.68
CA ALA A 75 -0.15 12.60 -7.44
C ALA A 75 1.18 12.96 -8.11
N VAL A 76 2.23 13.18 -7.32
CA VAL A 76 3.60 13.38 -7.77
C VAL A 76 4.45 12.34 -7.04
N GLN A 77 5.07 11.45 -7.80
CA GLN A 77 5.91 10.40 -7.23
C GLN A 77 7.36 10.82 -7.11
N ARG A 78 7.90 10.83 -5.89
CA ARG A 78 9.33 11.04 -5.62
C ARG A 78 10.08 9.71 -5.51
N ARG A 79 10.25 9.01 -6.66
CA ARG A 79 10.86 7.65 -6.71
C ARG A 79 12.32 7.58 -6.32
N LYS A 80 13.08 8.63 -6.61
CA LYS A 80 14.51 8.69 -6.36
C LYS A 80 14.73 9.82 -5.37
N PRO A 81 15.45 9.57 -4.27
CA PRO A 81 15.79 10.62 -3.34
C PRO A 81 16.47 11.77 -4.10
N SER A 82 16.00 12.99 -3.89
CA SER A 82 16.62 14.18 -4.48
C SER A 82 18.02 14.39 -3.92
N ALA A 83 18.78 15.31 -4.52
CA ALA A 83 20.08 15.70 -3.96
C ALA A 83 19.97 16.28 -2.53
N ASN A 84 18.77 16.71 -2.12
CA ASN A 84 18.50 17.29 -0.80
C ASN A 84 17.80 16.29 0.13
N ALA A 85 17.68 15.02 -0.25
CA ALA A 85 17.04 14.01 0.57
C ALA A 85 17.81 13.81 1.90
N PRO A 86 17.12 13.57 3.01
CA PRO A 86 17.77 13.41 4.31
C PRO A 86 18.71 12.20 4.35
N THR A 87 19.87 12.34 4.99
CA THR A 87 20.86 11.25 5.16
C THR A 87 20.94 10.72 6.59
N GLU A 88 20.23 11.36 7.51
CA GLU A 88 20.22 11.01 8.93
C GLU A 88 19.01 10.12 9.27
N HIS A 89 19.14 9.30 10.31
CA HIS A 89 18.03 8.57 10.92
C HIS A 89 17.32 9.43 11.96
N TYR A 90 16.02 9.66 11.76
CA TYR A 90 15.21 10.53 12.63
C TYR A 90 14.31 9.76 13.60
N ALA A 91 14.53 8.47 13.82
CA ALA A 91 13.65 7.64 14.66
C ALA A 91 13.46 8.21 16.08
N ASP A 92 14.52 8.74 16.69
CA ASP A 92 14.47 9.32 18.06
C ASP A 92 14.04 10.79 18.09
N LYS A 93 14.01 11.45 16.92
CA LYS A 93 13.70 12.88 16.75
C LYS A 93 12.78 13.10 15.55
N ALA A 94 11.68 12.35 15.53
CA ALA A 94 10.82 12.23 14.35
C ALA A 94 10.30 13.59 13.83
N GLN A 95 10.01 14.53 14.73
CA GLN A 95 9.48 15.85 14.35
C GLN A 95 10.53 16.78 13.72
N ASP A 96 11.82 16.50 13.91
CA ASP A 96 12.92 17.27 13.31
C ASP A 96 13.14 16.90 11.84
N HIS A 97 12.53 15.81 11.38
CA HIS A 97 12.66 15.37 10.00
C HIS A 97 12.02 16.40 9.04
N PRO A 98 12.69 16.81 7.96
CA PRO A 98 12.23 17.93 7.11
C PRO A 98 10.90 17.66 6.40
N GLU A 99 10.57 16.39 6.12
CA GLU A 99 9.28 15.98 5.55
C GLU A 99 8.13 15.89 6.59
N TRP A 100 8.37 16.10 7.89
CA TRP A 100 7.32 16.01 8.91
C TRP A 100 6.12 16.94 8.64
N PRO A 101 6.31 18.25 8.35
CA PRO A 101 5.18 19.14 8.04
C PRO A 101 4.40 18.70 6.80
N VAL A 102 5.09 18.21 5.77
CA VAL A 102 4.47 17.71 4.53
C VAL A 102 3.63 16.48 4.82
N PHE A 103 4.20 15.49 5.51
CA PHE A 103 3.50 14.28 5.92
C PHE A 103 2.27 14.59 6.77
N GLN A 104 2.44 15.42 7.79
CA GLN A 104 1.35 15.78 8.69
C GLN A 104 0.20 16.47 7.95
N ASN A 105 0.51 17.39 7.03
CA ASN A 105 -0.49 18.08 6.22
C ASN A 105 -1.21 17.13 5.26
N LEU A 106 -0.48 16.24 4.58
CA LEU A 106 -1.07 15.26 3.67
C LEU A 106 -1.97 14.26 4.39
N MET A 107 -1.56 13.78 5.56
CA MET A 107 -2.39 12.89 6.39
C MET A 107 -3.60 13.63 6.97
N LYS A 108 -3.46 14.87 7.44
CA LYS A 108 -4.61 15.69 7.89
C LYS A 108 -5.60 15.91 6.75
N ALA A 109 -5.14 16.29 5.56
CA ALA A 109 -5.96 16.47 4.37
C ALA A 109 -6.62 15.16 3.90
N GLY A 110 -5.93 14.04 4.10
CA GLY A 110 -6.51 12.71 3.90
C GLY A 110 -7.64 12.39 4.89
N GLY A 111 -7.72 13.10 6.03
CA GLY A 111 -8.70 12.91 7.10
C GLY A 111 -8.25 11.90 8.16
N PHE A 112 -6.95 11.71 8.36
CA PHE A 112 -6.41 10.74 9.32
C PHE A 112 -6.47 11.33 10.75
N PRO A 113 -6.86 10.53 11.76
CA PRO A 113 -6.83 10.96 13.17
C PRO A 113 -5.41 11.35 13.62
N ALA A 114 -5.27 12.39 14.45
CA ALA A 114 -3.97 12.92 14.85
C ALA A 114 -3.04 11.86 15.48
N ASP A 115 -3.59 11.00 16.33
CA ASP A 115 -2.89 9.86 16.93
C ASP A 115 -2.37 8.87 15.88
N VAL A 116 -3.13 8.61 14.81
CA VAL A 116 -2.69 7.79 13.68
C VAL A 116 -1.57 8.48 12.90
N ILE A 117 -1.61 9.81 12.74
CA ILE A 117 -0.58 10.57 12.04
C ILE A 117 0.75 10.44 12.76
N ASP A 118 0.79 10.78 14.05
CA ASP A 118 2.02 10.72 14.84
C ASP A 118 2.57 9.29 14.88
N SER A 119 1.70 8.31 15.09
CA SER A 119 2.08 6.89 15.14
C SER A 119 2.62 6.38 13.80
N ALA A 120 1.97 6.71 12.69
CA ALA A 120 2.41 6.29 11.37
C ALA A 120 3.77 6.92 11.00
N TRP A 121 4.01 8.16 11.41
CA TRP A 121 5.29 8.83 11.21
C TRP A 121 6.43 8.15 11.97
N GLN A 122 6.19 7.85 13.24
CA GLN A 122 7.15 7.12 14.07
C GLN A 122 7.45 5.73 13.49
N LEU A 123 6.42 5.02 13.02
CA LEU A 123 6.59 3.71 12.40
C LEU A 123 7.37 3.76 11.08
N LEU A 124 7.17 4.81 10.28
CA LEU A 124 7.93 5.04 9.05
C LEU A 124 9.42 5.26 9.35
N LEU A 125 9.75 6.20 10.24
CA LEU A 125 11.14 6.54 10.55
C LEU A 125 11.87 5.44 11.33
N GLY A 126 11.19 4.80 12.28
CA GLY A 126 11.71 3.61 12.96
C GLY A 126 11.95 2.46 11.98
N GLY A 127 11.09 2.30 10.97
CA GLY A 127 11.28 1.32 9.90
C GLY A 127 12.48 1.60 9.00
N VAL A 128 12.81 2.86 8.72
CA VAL A 128 14.03 3.24 7.99
C VAL A 128 15.28 2.83 8.78
N GLY A 129 15.32 3.15 10.08
CA GLY A 129 16.44 2.76 10.95
C GLY A 129 16.58 1.24 11.10
N GLU A 130 15.47 0.53 11.29
CA GLU A 130 15.48 -0.94 11.34
C GLU A 130 15.94 -1.55 10.01
N GLN A 131 15.55 -0.95 8.87
CA GLN A 131 15.98 -1.49 7.58
C GLN A 131 17.49 -1.37 7.37
N ASP A 132 18.11 -0.32 7.89
CA ASP A 132 19.56 -0.17 7.84
C ASP A 132 20.24 -1.28 8.65
N ARG A 133 19.81 -1.51 9.89
CA ARG A 133 20.28 -2.63 10.73
C ARG A 133 20.15 -3.97 10.02
N LEU A 134 18.97 -4.26 9.45
CA LEU A 134 18.72 -5.50 8.71
C LEU A 134 19.61 -5.64 7.48
N ASN A 135 19.89 -4.53 6.78
CA ASN A 135 20.77 -4.51 5.61
C ASN A 135 22.23 -4.78 6.01
N GLN A 136 22.70 -4.22 7.14
CA GLN A 136 24.03 -4.46 7.69
C GLN A 136 24.19 -5.92 8.15
N GLU A 137 23.23 -6.47 8.88
CA GLU A 137 23.24 -7.90 9.27
C GLU A 137 23.20 -8.83 8.06
N SER A 138 22.46 -8.43 7.02
CA SER A 138 22.42 -9.14 5.74
C SER A 138 23.71 -9.04 4.93
N ALA A 139 24.73 -8.31 5.38
CA ALA A 139 26.05 -8.31 4.78
C ALA A 139 26.88 -9.53 5.18
N ASP A 140 26.44 -10.29 6.21
CA ASP A 140 27.13 -11.51 6.66
C ASP A 140 27.33 -12.50 5.49
N PRO A 141 28.58 -12.88 5.17
CA PRO A 141 28.87 -13.84 4.11
C PRO A 141 28.35 -15.26 4.42
N ALA A 142 28.06 -15.60 5.68
CA ALA A 142 27.48 -16.88 6.05
C ALA A 142 26.02 -17.04 5.60
N LEU A 143 25.30 -15.93 5.37
CA LEU A 143 23.91 -15.97 4.94
C LEU A 143 23.80 -16.28 3.44
N GLY A 144 23.07 -17.36 3.14
CA GLY A 144 22.69 -17.71 1.78
C GLY A 144 21.82 -16.62 1.13
N PRO A 145 21.76 -16.55 -0.23
CA PRO A 145 21.00 -15.51 -0.92
C PRO A 145 19.52 -15.43 -0.51
N ASP A 146 18.89 -16.56 -0.21
CA ASP A 146 17.46 -16.64 0.12
C ASP A 146 17.19 -16.18 1.55
N GLU A 147 18.01 -16.65 2.51
CA GLU A 147 17.97 -16.21 3.90
C GLU A 147 18.21 -14.71 4.02
N ARG A 148 19.16 -14.19 3.25
CA ARG A 148 19.45 -12.76 3.17
C ARG A 148 18.26 -11.96 2.66
N ARG A 149 17.54 -12.45 1.65
CA ARG A 149 16.31 -11.80 1.15
C ARG A 149 15.20 -11.86 2.19
N ALA A 150 15.03 -12.99 2.86
CA ALA A 150 14.03 -13.15 3.92
C ALA A 150 14.32 -12.23 5.12
N HIS A 151 15.58 -12.10 5.53
CA HIS A 151 16.01 -11.25 6.63
C HIS A 151 15.76 -9.77 6.33
N ARG A 152 16.15 -9.28 5.14
CA ARG A 152 15.84 -7.89 4.74
C ARG A 152 14.34 -7.61 4.65
N ALA A 153 13.54 -8.62 4.32
CA ALA A 153 12.08 -8.51 4.28
C ALA A 153 11.43 -8.66 5.68
N SER A 154 12.23 -8.80 6.75
CA SER A 154 11.73 -9.11 8.09
C SER A 154 11.19 -7.89 8.85
N ASN A 155 11.51 -6.67 8.41
CA ASN A 155 11.22 -5.38 9.06
C ASN A 155 9.83 -5.32 9.72
N SER A 156 9.81 -5.37 11.05
CA SER A 156 8.57 -5.43 11.85
C SER A 156 7.87 -4.07 11.96
N TRP A 157 8.60 -2.96 11.87
CA TRP A 157 8.04 -1.62 11.90
C TRP A 157 7.16 -1.33 10.68
N TYR A 158 7.63 -1.69 9.49
CA TYR A 158 6.82 -1.55 8.26
C TYR A 158 5.58 -2.45 8.28
N ARG A 159 5.63 -3.61 8.95
CA ARG A 159 4.44 -4.45 9.15
C ARG A 159 3.44 -3.79 10.09
N GLU A 160 3.90 -3.22 11.21
CA GLU A 160 3.01 -2.52 12.14
C GLU A 160 2.43 -1.25 11.53
N LEU A 161 3.18 -0.54 10.68
CA LEU A 161 2.64 0.55 9.87
C LEU A 161 1.45 0.04 9.04
N VAL A 162 1.63 -1.06 8.31
CA VAL A 162 0.53 -1.67 7.54
C VAL A 162 -0.65 -2.07 8.42
N ASN A 163 -0.43 -2.61 9.62
CA ASN A 163 -1.51 -2.92 10.55
C ASN A 163 -2.29 -1.66 10.96
N LEU A 164 -1.58 -0.56 11.22
CA LEU A 164 -2.16 0.71 11.64
C LEU A 164 -2.97 1.38 10.52
N VAL A 165 -2.39 1.47 9.31
CA VAL A 165 -2.95 2.29 8.22
C VAL A 165 -3.49 1.49 7.03
N GLY A 166 -3.44 0.16 7.07
CA GLY A 166 -3.82 -0.71 5.93
C GLY A 166 -5.27 -0.56 5.46
N ASP A 167 -6.18 -0.14 6.34
CA ASP A 167 -7.56 0.20 5.93
C ASP A 167 -7.64 1.39 4.96
N HIS A 168 -6.65 2.27 4.97
CA HIS A 168 -6.55 3.41 4.08
C HIS A 168 -5.94 3.07 2.71
N LEU A 169 -5.60 1.78 2.49
CA LEU A 169 -5.24 1.22 1.19
C LEU A 169 -6.45 0.69 0.41
N ARG A 170 -7.66 0.70 0.99
CA ARG A 170 -8.87 0.27 0.27
C ARG A 170 -9.13 1.19 -0.93
N ILE A 171 -9.58 0.58 -2.03
CA ILE A 171 -10.00 1.30 -3.22
C ILE A 171 -11.44 1.80 -3.06
N GLY A 172 -11.72 3.00 -3.60
CA GLY A 172 -13.09 3.54 -3.69
C GLY A 172 -13.74 3.32 -5.06
N THR A 173 -12.98 2.83 -6.04
CA THR A 173 -13.41 2.49 -7.40
C THR A 173 -13.81 1.02 -7.48
N PRO A 174 -14.54 0.60 -8.54
CA PRO A 174 -14.99 -0.79 -8.66
C PRO A 174 -13.85 -1.80 -8.84
N THR A 175 -12.66 -1.37 -9.29
CA THR A 175 -11.57 -2.29 -9.66
C THR A 175 -10.19 -1.75 -9.32
N MET A 176 -9.32 -2.68 -8.94
CA MET A 176 -7.92 -2.42 -8.60
C MET A 176 -7.07 -2.38 -9.86
N ALA A 177 -6.04 -1.54 -9.87
CA ALA A 177 -4.97 -1.57 -10.86
C ALA A 177 -3.61 -1.89 -10.23
N LEU A 178 -2.85 -2.75 -10.89
CA LEU A 178 -1.43 -2.95 -10.67
C LEU A 178 -0.67 -2.59 -11.93
N TRP A 179 0.61 -2.25 -11.82
CA TRP A 179 1.34 -1.76 -12.97
C TRP A 179 2.85 -1.99 -12.91
N SER A 180 3.48 -2.06 -14.07
CA SER A 180 4.94 -2.07 -14.24
C SER A 180 5.35 -1.30 -15.48
N GLY A 181 6.54 -0.70 -15.43
CA GLY A 181 7.17 0.00 -16.56
C GLY A 181 7.09 1.52 -16.53
N GLY A 182 6.65 2.15 -15.43
CA GLY A 182 6.78 3.61 -15.18
C GLY A 182 5.52 4.27 -14.62
N PHE A 183 5.68 5.36 -13.86
CA PHE A 183 4.60 5.99 -13.07
C PHE A 183 3.39 6.46 -13.89
N ASP A 184 3.62 6.94 -15.09
CA ASP A 184 2.59 7.30 -16.06
C ASP A 184 1.66 6.13 -16.42
N VAL A 185 2.08 4.88 -16.25
CA VAL A 185 1.19 3.71 -16.37
C VAL A 185 0.14 3.69 -15.26
N SER A 186 0.49 4.10 -14.04
CA SER A 186 -0.47 4.22 -12.93
C SER A 186 -1.52 5.29 -13.21
N VAL A 187 -1.09 6.41 -13.80
CA VAL A 187 -1.96 7.52 -14.19
C VAL A 187 -2.90 7.07 -15.31
N TYR A 188 -2.37 6.35 -16.30
CA TYR A 188 -3.16 5.76 -17.38
C TYR A 188 -4.23 4.80 -16.83
N ALA A 189 -3.85 3.88 -15.93
CA ALA A 189 -4.79 2.97 -15.29
C ALA A 189 -5.87 3.71 -14.49
N HIS A 190 -5.49 4.81 -13.81
CA HIS A 190 -6.44 5.64 -13.08
C HIS A 190 -7.43 6.36 -14.00
N ALA A 191 -6.96 6.88 -15.14
CA ALA A 191 -7.82 7.50 -16.15
C ALA A 191 -8.83 6.50 -16.74
N LYS A 192 -8.51 5.20 -16.76
CA LYS A 192 -9.44 4.11 -17.13
C LYS A 192 -10.42 3.71 -16.02
N GLY A 193 -10.41 4.40 -14.88
CA GLY A 193 -11.35 4.17 -13.77
C GLY A 193 -10.89 3.10 -12.77
N HIS A 194 -9.66 2.62 -12.88
CA HIS A 194 -9.07 1.69 -11.93
C HIS A 194 -8.29 2.45 -10.84
N THR A 195 -7.92 1.79 -9.74
CA THR A 195 -7.12 2.45 -8.68
C THR A 195 -5.88 1.66 -8.38
N SER A 196 -4.70 2.26 -8.58
CA SER A 196 -3.42 1.72 -8.11
C SER A 196 -3.12 2.17 -6.69
N LEU A 197 -2.05 1.59 -6.12
CA LEU A 197 -1.56 1.90 -4.77
C LEU A 197 -1.44 3.41 -4.55
N GLU A 198 -0.80 4.12 -5.48
CA GLU A 198 -0.51 5.55 -5.40
C GLU A 198 -1.76 6.43 -5.41
N PHE A 199 -2.90 5.90 -5.89
CA PHE A 199 -4.19 6.59 -5.89
C PHE A 199 -5.06 6.26 -4.68
N THR A 200 -4.62 5.36 -3.80
CA THR A 200 -5.26 5.14 -2.50
C THR A 200 -5.04 6.33 -1.56
N ARG A 201 -5.85 6.41 -0.51
CA ARG A 201 -5.76 7.52 0.45
C ARG A 201 -4.40 7.55 1.15
N LEU A 202 -3.86 6.39 1.53
CA LEU A 202 -2.52 6.31 2.10
C LEU A 202 -1.43 6.46 1.03
N GLY A 203 -1.57 5.78 -0.11
CA GLY A 203 -0.56 5.80 -1.17
C GLY A 203 -0.20 7.20 -1.64
N LYS A 204 -1.20 8.08 -1.81
CA LYS A 204 -0.97 9.49 -2.15
C LYS A 204 -0.07 10.24 -1.16
N VAL A 205 -0.10 9.85 0.11
CA VAL A 205 0.75 10.45 1.15
C VAL A 205 2.18 9.96 0.96
N VAL A 206 2.38 8.64 0.99
CA VAL A 206 3.72 8.03 0.99
C VAL A 206 4.48 8.27 -0.31
N ASP A 207 3.78 8.42 -1.43
CA ASP A 207 4.35 8.70 -2.76
C ASP A 207 5.06 10.06 -2.86
N GLN A 208 4.73 10.99 -1.96
CA GLN A 208 5.24 12.36 -1.95
C GLN A 208 6.41 12.61 -0.99
N LEU A 209 6.83 11.60 -0.23
CA LEU A 209 7.81 11.75 0.84
C LEU A 209 9.22 11.36 0.36
N GLU A 210 10.22 12.09 0.84
CA GLU A 210 11.63 11.68 0.77
C GLU A 210 12.12 11.34 2.18
N LEU A 211 11.99 10.07 2.57
CA LEU A 211 12.32 9.65 3.95
C LEU A 211 13.83 9.50 4.18
N HIS A 212 14.58 9.17 3.12
CA HIS A 212 16.02 8.98 3.21
C HIS A 212 16.69 9.07 1.82
N ALA A 213 17.98 9.40 1.78
CA ALA A 213 18.80 9.45 0.57
C ALA A 213 19.15 8.06 0.02
N ASP A 214 19.23 7.05 0.89
CA ASP A 214 19.41 5.66 0.49
C ASP A 214 18.05 4.98 0.20
N TRP A 215 17.82 4.69 -1.07
CA TRP A 215 16.64 3.98 -1.55
C TRP A 215 16.52 2.57 -0.98
N LYS A 216 17.64 1.90 -0.63
CA LYS A 216 17.61 0.53 -0.08
C LYS A 216 16.92 0.44 1.27
N LEU A 217 16.79 1.56 1.99
CA LEU A 217 16.06 1.61 3.26
C LEU A 217 14.55 1.74 3.05
N GLN A 218 14.14 2.29 1.91
CA GLN A 218 12.73 2.59 1.60
C GLN A 218 12.10 1.54 0.69
N ALA A 219 12.87 0.88 -0.19
CA ALA A 219 12.32 -0.14 -1.10
C ALA A 219 11.52 -1.25 -0.38
N PRO A 220 11.94 -1.75 0.80
CA PRO A 220 11.15 -2.74 1.54
C PRO A 220 9.80 -2.23 2.05
N LEU A 221 9.66 -0.94 2.38
CA LEU A 221 8.37 -0.33 2.74
C LEU A 221 7.36 -0.51 1.60
N TRP A 222 7.77 -0.18 0.38
CA TRP A 222 6.93 -0.34 -0.81
C TRP A 222 6.50 -1.78 -1.01
N ASN A 223 7.38 -2.75 -0.77
CA ASN A 223 7.02 -4.18 -0.86
C ASN A 223 5.92 -4.56 0.15
N VAL A 224 6.01 -4.08 1.40
CA VAL A 224 4.99 -4.37 2.42
C VAL A 224 3.67 -3.68 2.08
N LEU A 225 3.70 -2.42 1.63
CA LEU A 225 2.51 -1.68 1.20
C LEU A 225 1.84 -2.31 -0.02
N SER A 226 2.61 -2.71 -1.03
CA SER A 226 2.12 -3.40 -2.24
C SER A 226 1.39 -4.69 -1.89
N ARG A 227 1.95 -5.53 -1.00
CA ARG A 227 1.27 -6.76 -0.52
C ARG A 227 -0.02 -6.44 0.22
N ALA A 228 0.02 -5.48 1.14
CA ALA A 228 -1.16 -5.08 1.90
C ALA A 228 -2.26 -4.49 1.00
N PHE A 229 -1.88 -3.81 -0.08
CA PHE A 229 -2.80 -3.26 -1.06
C PHE A 229 -3.55 -4.36 -1.80
N VAL A 230 -2.84 -5.36 -2.33
CA VAL A 230 -3.48 -6.46 -3.07
C VAL A 230 -4.36 -7.35 -2.20
N GLU A 231 -4.09 -7.44 -0.89
CA GLU A 231 -4.97 -8.11 0.07
C GLU A 231 -6.37 -7.47 0.15
N ARG A 232 -6.52 -6.22 -0.32
CA ARG A 232 -7.81 -5.52 -0.38
C ARG A 232 -8.58 -5.74 -1.68
N ALA A 233 -8.08 -6.59 -2.58
CA ALA A 233 -8.80 -6.92 -3.80
C ALA A 233 -10.10 -7.67 -3.50
N THR A 234 -11.22 -7.11 -3.96
CA THR A 234 -12.56 -7.70 -3.79
C THR A 234 -13.19 -8.18 -5.10
N GLY A 235 -12.66 -7.74 -6.24
CA GLY A 235 -13.17 -8.01 -7.58
C GLY A 235 -12.06 -8.00 -8.63
N PRO A 236 -12.37 -7.74 -9.91
CA PRO A 236 -11.37 -7.74 -10.97
C PRO A 236 -10.18 -6.81 -10.70
N VAL A 237 -8.99 -7.32 -10.96
CA VAL A 237 -7.72 -6.60 -10.87
C VAL A 237 -7.14 -6.48 -12.27
N HIS A 238 -6.88 -5.24 -12.68
CA HIS A 238 -6.29 -4.89 -13.96
C HIS A 238 -4.78 -4.69 -13.81
N VAL A 239 -3.98 -5.43 -14.56
CA VAL A 239 -2.53 -5.42 -14.49
C VAL A 239 -1.97 -4.82 -15.78
N TYR A 240 -1.42 -3.61 -15.68
CA TYR A 240 -0.90 -2.84 -16.79
C TYR A 240 0.62 -3.04 -16.92
N LEU A 241 1.05 -3.64 -18.03
CA LEU A 241 2.46 -3.96 -18.28
C LEU A 241 2.97 -3.16 -19.46
N ARG A 242 3.84 -2.18 -19.21
CA ARG A 242 4.66 -1.57 -20.27
C ARG A 242 6.04 -2.21 -20.38
N ALA A 243 6.54 -2.75 -19.27
CA ALA A 243 7.79 -3.50 -19.23
C ALA A 243 7.64 -4.68 -18.25
N TYR A 244 8.27 -5.80 -18.59
CA TYR A 244 8.21 -7.02 -17.80
C TYR A 244 9.57 -7.30 -17.19
N ASN A 245 9.62 -7.35 -15.86
CA ASN A 245 10.78 -7.79 -15.10
C ASN A 245 10.29 -8.82 -14.05
N PRO A 246 10.78 -10.07 -14.07
CA PRO A 246 10.36 -11.10 -13.11
C PRO A 246 10.69 -10.75 -11.66
N ASP A 247 11.71 -9.91 -11.42
CA ASP A 247 12.14 -9.47 -10.10
C ASP A 247 11.43 -8.18 -9.62
N SER A 248 10.53 -7.62 -10.44
CA SER A 248 9.73 -6.45 -10.05
C SER A 248 8.82 -6.76 -8.87
N VAL A 249 8.50 -5.73 -8.07
CA VAL A 249 7.53 -5.85 -6.96
C VAL A 249 6.21 -6.46 -7.43
N LEU A 250 5.74 -6.04 -8.61
CA LEU A 250 4.56 -6.59 -9.25
C LEU A 250 4.63 -8.12 -9.36
N ILE A 251 5.67 -8.64 -10.03
CA ILE A 251 5.75 -10.06 -10.35
C ILE A 251 6.19 -10.90 -9.14
N ALA A 252 7.10 -10.39 -8.32
CA ALA A 252 7.69 -11.13 -7.21
C ALA A 252 6.87 -11.05 -5.90
N GLN A 253 6.08 -9.99 -5.70
CA GLN A 253 5.35 -9.76 -4.44
C GLN A 253 3.82 -9.71 -4.64
N GLU A 254 3.34 -8.88 -5.56
CA GLU A 254 1.90 -8.60 -5.70
C GLU A 254 1.15 -9.77 -6.34
N ILE A 255 1.65 -10.32 -7.44
CA ILE A 255 0.98 -11.41 -8.16
C ILE A 255 0.89 -12.69 -7.31
N PRO A 256 1.95 -13.19 -6.65
CA PRO A 256 1.84 -14.34 -5.76
C PRO A 256 0.82 -14.14 -4.64
N GLN A 257 0.79 -12.95 -4.02
CA GLN A 257 -0.19 -12.63 -2.99
C GLN A 257 -1.62 -12.60 -3.55
N LEU A 258 -1.83 -12.00 -4.73
CA LEU A 258 -3.13 -12.04 -5.40
C LEU A 258 -3.60 -13.45 -5.73
N ARG A 259 -2.70 -14.39 -6.06
CA ARG A 259 -3.09 -15.79 -6.27
C ARG A 259 -3.60 -16.44 -4.99
N ILE A 260 -3.08 -16.06 -3.83
CA ILE A 260 -3.63 -16.51 -2.54
C ILE A 260 -5.03 -15.92 -2.35
N ILE A 261 -5.19 -14.62 -2.55
CA ILE A 261 -6.50 -13.94 -2.44
C ILE A 261 -7.53 -14.53 -3.41
N GLN A 262 -7.15 -14.79 -4.66
CA GLN A 262 -8.02 -15.40 -5.68
C GLN A 262 -8.54 -16.78 -5.27
N ARG A 263 -7.75 -17.59 -4.55
CA ARG A 263 -8.21 -18.88 -4.01
C ARG A 263 -9.27 -18.72 -2.93
N LEU A 264 -9.22 -17.62 -2.17
CA LEU A 264 -10.15 -17.30 -1.08
C LEU A 264 -11.38 -16.52 -1.59
N ASN A 265 -11.22 -15.74 -2.66
CA ASN A 265 -12.26 -14.93 -3.28
C ASN A 265 -12.22 -15.08 -4.81
N PRO A 266 -13.01 -16.00 -5.40
CA PRO A 266 -13.04 -16.23 -6.84
C PRO A 266 -13.51 -15.02 -7.68
N ALA A 267 -14.14 -14.00 -7.07
CA ALA A 267 -14.47 -12.76 -7.76
C ALA A 267 -13.22 -11.95 -8.15
N VAL A 268 -12.08 -12.23 -7.53
CA VAL A 268 -10.79 -11.64 -7.89
C VAL A 268 -10.25 -12.34 -9.14
N THR A 269 -10.48 -11.71 -10.30
CA THR A 269 -9.94 -12.15 -11.59
C THR A 269 -8.83 -11.21 -12.06
N LEU A 270 -7.80 -11.74 -12.72
CA LEU A 270 -6.74 -10.92 -13.30
C LEU A 270 -7.00 -10.61 -14.78
N ARG A 271 -6.89 -9.34 -15.17
CA ARG A 271 -6.93 -8.85 -16.55
C ARG A 271 -5.61 -8.16 -16.85
N TRP A 272 -4.89 -8.65 -17.86
CA TRP A 272 -3.54 -8.18 -18.19
C TRP A 272 -3.56 -7.30 -19.43
N HIS A 273 -2.98 -6.11 -19.36
CA HIS A 273 -3.00 -5.08 -20.40
C HIS A 273 -1.56 -4.78 -20.85
N PRO A 274 -1.13 -5.25 -22.03
CA PRO A 274 0.19 -4.93 -22.57
C PRO A 274 0.16 -3.53 -23.16
N LEU A 275 1.15 -2.72 -22.81
CA LEU A 275 1.19 -1.31 -23.14
C LEU A 275 2.38 -0.96 -24.02
N TYR A 276 2.19 0.05 -24.85
CA TYR A 276 3.24 0.73 -25.58
C TYR A 276 3.09 2.24 -25.44
N THR A 277 4.20 2.95 -25.27
CA THR A 277 4.20 4.42 -25.34
C THR A 277 4.62 4.84 -26.74
N THR A 278 3.74 5.51 -27.47
CA THR A 278 4.00 6.04 -28.80
C THR A 278 5.00 7.21 -28.76
N PRO A 279 5.60 7.59 -29.91
CA PRO A 279 6.60 8.67 -29.95
C PRO A 279 6.10 10.03 -29.44
N ASP A 280 4.81 10.32 -29.59
CA ASP A 280 4.13 11.50 -29.06
C ASP A 280 3.84 11.41 -27.54
N GLY A 281 4.15 10.28 -26.91
CA GLY A 281 3.99 10.06 -25.47
C GLY A 281 2.64 9.47 -25.07
N ALA A 282 1.74 9.15 -26.01
CA ALA A 282 0.48 8.49 -25.67
C ALA A 282 0.72 7.03 -25.25
N ILE A 283 0.01 6.58 -24.21
CA ILE A 283 0.02 5.17 -23.79
C ILE A 283 -1.16 4.48 -24.45
N LYS A 284 -0.91 3.38 -25.15
CA LYS A 284 -1.90 2.56 -25.83
C LYS A 284 -1.72 1.08 -25.47
N GLU A 285 -2.79 0.32 -25.60
CA GLU A 285 -2.79 -1.12 -25.35
C GLU A 285 -2.60 -1.90 -26.65
N ILE A 286 -1.88 -3.02 -26.55
CA ILE A 286 -1.52 -3.84 -27.70
C ILE A 286 -2.53 -4.97 -27.84
N SER A 287 -3.31 -4.91 -28.92
CA SER A 287 -4.25 -5.95 -29.31
C SER A 287 -3.57 -7.20 -29.89
N GLN A 288 -4.34 -8.28 -30.05
CA GLN A 288 -3.80 -9.58 -30.44
C GLN A 288 -3.23 -9.58 -31.86
N ASP A 289 -3.75 -8.75 -32.76
CA ASP A 289 -3.27 -8.52 -34.11
C ASP A 289 -2.15 -7.45 -34.17
N LEU A 290 -1.58 -7.11 -33.01
CA LEU A 290 -0.47 -6.15 -32.85
C LEU A 290 -0.82 -4.72 -33.27
N ARG A 291 -2.09 -4.32 -33.14
CA ARG A 291 -2.51 -2.93 -33.30
C ARG A 291 -2.54 -2.22 -31.95
N LEU A 292 -2.24 -0.92 -31.96
CA LEU A 292 -2.44 -0.05 -30.81
C LEU A 292 -3.92 0.32 -30.68
N THR A 293 -4.46 0.15 -29.49
CA THR A 293 -5.88 0.34 -29.17
C THR A 293 -6.04 1.00 -27.80
N ASP A 294 -7.28 1.35 -27.45
CA ASP A 294 -7.63 1.90 -26.13
C ASP A 294 -8.30 0.87 -25.21
N ASP A 295 -8.54 -0.36 -25.70
CA ASP A 295 -9.03 -1.46 -24.88
C ASP A 295 -8.53 -2.82 -25.38
N ALA A 296 -7.40 -3.29 -24.83
CA ALA A 296 -6.96 -4.67 -25.00
C ALA A 296 -6.55 -5.29 -23.66
N ALA A 297 -7.11 -6.48 -23.38
CA ALA A 297 -6.90 -7.20 -22.13
C ALA A 297 -6.85 -8.72 -22.36
N TYR A 298 -6.04 -9.41 -21.55
CA TYR A 298 -5.83 -10.85 -21.62
C TYR A 298 -6.03 -11.51 -20.26
N SER A 299 -6.49 -12.76 -20.25
CA SER A 299 -6.64 -13.53 -19.00
C SER A 299 -5.32 -14.11 -18.48
N SER A 300 -4.25 -14.07 -19.29
CA SER A 300 -2.95 -14.67 -18.98
C SER A 300 -1.83 -13.64 -19.07
N ARG A 301 -0.95 -13.66 -18.06
CA ARG A 301 0.33 -12.95 -18.05
C ARG A 301 1.16 -13.30 -19.28
N ASP A 302 1.29 -14.59 -19.58
CA ASP A 302 2.20 -15.05 -20.63
C ASP A 302 1.74 -14.57 -22.01
N LYS A 303 0.41 -14.54 -22.24
CA LYS A 303 -0.16 -13.96 -23.46
C LYS A 303 0.10 -12.46 -23.54
N CYS A 304 -0.11 -11.73 -22.44
CA CYS A 304 0.16 -10.30 -22.35
C CYS A 304 1.65 -9.98 -22.66
N VAL A 305 2.58 -10.66 -22.00
CA VAL A 305 4.02 -10.49 -22.21
C VAL A 305 4.43 -10.86 -23.64
N SER A 306 3.93 -11.98 -24.16
CA SER A 306 4.17 -12.40 -25.55
C SER A 306 3.73 -11.34 -26.55
N VAL A 307 2.50 -10.82 -26.44
CA VAL A 307 1.98 -9.78 -27.33
C VAL A 307 2.83 -8.50 -27.24
N MET A 308 3.19 -8.08 -26.02
CA MET A 308 4.05 -6.93 -25.79
C MET A 308 5.42 -7.08 -26.47
N TYR A 309 6.07 -8.24 -26.30
CA TYR A 309 7.37 -8.51 -26.90
C TYR A 309 7.31 -8.62 -28.42
N HIS A 310 6.29 -9.29 -28.97
CA HIS A 310 6.10 -9.36 -30.43
C HIS A 310 5.90 -7.98 -31.05
N TYR A 311 5.17 -7.09 -30.36
CA TYR A 311 5.01 -5.71 -30.82
C TYR A 311 6.34 -4.96 -30.80
N LEU A 312 7.07 -5.02 -29.67
CA LEU A 312 8.37 -4.35 -29.53
C LEU A 312 9.38 -4.83 -30.58
N LEU A 313 9.49 -6.14 -30.81
CA LEU A 313 10.42 -6.71 -31.80
C LEU A 313 10.08 -6.31 -33.25
N ARG A 314 8.80 -6.07 -33.56
CA ARG A 314 8.35 -5.86 -34.94
C ARG A 314 8.13 -4.40 -35.29
N PHE A 315 7.72 -3.58 -34.33
CA PHE A 315 7.20 -2.24 -34.57
C PHE A 315 7.87 -1.15 -33.72
N HIS A 316 8.76 -1.49 -32.79
CA HIS A 316 9.49 -0.47 -32.06
C HIS A 316 10.42 0.29 -33.01
N ASP A 317 10.29 1.62 -33.02
CA ASP A 317 11.26 2.52 -33.64
C ASP A 317 12.33 2.83 -32.58
N GLU A 318 13.60 2.52 -32.88
CA GLU A 318 14.74 2.78 -31.98
C GLU A 318 14.89 4.28 -31.65
N LYS A 319 14.33 5.17 -32.47
CA LYS A 319 14.28 6.62 -32.18
C LYS A 319 13.20 6.98 -31.15
N ASN A 320 12.28 6.08 -30.83
CA ASN A 320 11.25 6.29 -29.82
C ASN A 320 11.81 6.15 -28.40
N GLY A 321 12.43 7.23 -27.92
CA GLY A 321 12.96 7.30 -26.55
C GLY A 321 11.91 7.08 -25.45
N LYS A 322 10.60 7.21 -25.74
CA LYS A 322 9.53 6.99 -24.76
C LYS A 322 9.29 5.52 -24.44
N ALA A 323 9.66 4.61 -25.36
CA ALA A 323 9.56 3.16 -25.18
C ALA A 323 10.92 2.47 -25.01
N ALA A 324 12.02 3.23 -25.04
CA ALA A 324 13.39 2.68 -25.01
C ALA A 324 13.67 1.81 -23.77
N MET A 325 13.15 2.18 -22.59
CA MET A 325 13.29 1.36 -21.37
C MET A 325 12.65 -0.02 -21.55
N ALA A 326 11.39 -0.06 -22.00
CA ALA A 326 10.67 -1.31 -22.21
C ALA A 326 11.35 -2.20 -23.27
N TYR A 327 11.85 -1.59 -24.34
CA TYR A 327 12.60 -2.29 -25.38
C TYR A 327 13.94 -2.84 -24.85
N GLY A 328 14.68 -2.04 -24.07
CA GLY A 328 15.93 -2.45 -23.43
C GLY A 328 15.74 -3.63 -22.48
N GLU A 329 14.80 -3.54 -21.53
CA GLU A 329 14.51 -4.60 -20.56
C GLU A 329 14.08 -5.91 -21.25
N MET A 330 13.29 -5.83 -22.33
CA MET A 330 12.95 -6.99 -23.13
C MET A 330 14.21 -7.65 -23.72
N ASN A 331 15.08 -6.87 -24.37
CA ASN A 331 16.28 -7.41 -24.99
C ASN A 331 17.24 -8.02 -23.97
N GLU A 332 17.40 -7.40 -22.80
CA GLU A 332 18.19 -7.96 -21.70
C GLU A 332 17.64 -9.33 -21.25
N LEU A 333 16.33 -9.45 -21.07
CA LEU A 333 15.71 -10.71 -20.67
C LEU A 333 15.79 -11.78 -21.75
N LEU A 334 15.60 -11.42 -23.03
CA LEU A 334 15.77 -12.35 -24.14
C LEU A 334 17.22 -12.86 -24.21
N ALA A 335 18.20 -11.98 -24.04
CA ALA A 335 19.61 -12.36 -24.01
C ALA A 335 19.93 -13.34 -22.86
N LYS A 336 19.42 -13.08 -21.66
CA LYS A 336 19.56 -13.97 -20.49
C LYS A 336 18.97 -15.36 -20.73
N ASN A 337 17.78 -15.42 -21.34
CA ASN A 337 17.10 -16.69 -21.61
C ASN A 337 17.74 -17.50 -22.74
N VAL A 338 18.40 -16.86 -23.70
CA VAL A 338 19.12 -17.53 -24.80
C VAL A 338 20.51 -17.99 -24.36
N ASN A 339 21.14 -17.35 -23.37
CA ASN A 339 22.48 -17.70 -22.90
C ASN A 339 22.59 -17.78 -21.35
N PRO A 340 22.04 -18.83 -20.71
CA PRO A 340 22.01 -18.97 -19.25
C PRO A 340 23.40 -19.13 -18.60
N LYS A 341 24.49 -19.27 -19.38
CA LYS A 341 25.87 -19.42 -18.89
C LYS A 341 26.64 -18.10 -18.74
N ALA A 342 26.04 -16.96 -19.06
CA ALA A 342 26.70 -15.65 -18.97
C ALA A 342 26.79 -15.09 -17.54
N GLU A 343 26.04 -15.63 -16.57
CA GLU A 343 26.03 -15.14 -15.18
C GLU A 343 26.94 -15.93 -14.22
N THR A 344 27.66 -16.95 -14.69
CA THR A 344 28.74 -17.60 -13.93
C THR A 344 30.10 -16.99 -14.27
N LYS A 345 30.33 -15.73 -13.88
CA LYS A 345 31.68 -15.16 -13.70
C LYS A 345 31.72 -14.21 -12.52
#